data_AF-A0AAD7DMD7-F1
#
_entry.id   AF-A0AAD7DMD7-F1
#
_cell.length_a   1.000
_cell.length_b   1.000
_cell.length_c   1.000
_cell.angle_alpha   90.00
_cell.angle_beta   90.00
_cell.angle_gamma   90.00
#
_symmetry.space_group_name_H-M   'P 1'
#
loop_
_entity.id
_entity.type
_entity.pdbx_description
1 polymer ?
#
loop_
_entity_poly.entity_id
_entity_poly.type
_entity_poly.pdbx_seq_one_letter_code
_entity_poly.pdbx_strand_id
1 'polypeptide(L)'
;CLCQNTTVSDLAKCEQCMFEALIDANKPAPDVRAGSNQVLAGWNANCNLTGTAAVALTTPASWDGPFVAVFPTAVGSIIAATGGILGISLIYMLSNM
;
A
#
# COMPACT_ATOMS: atom_id res chain seq x y z
N CYS A 1 -10.54 23.63 22.23
CA CYS A 1 -11.29 24.05 21.02
C CYS A 1 -10.78 23.23 19.86
N LEU A 2 -11.63 22.38 19.24
CA LEU A 2 -11.17 21.42 18.22
C LEU A 2 -10.54 22.10 17.00
N CYS A 3 -10.96 23.32 16.69
CA CYS A 3 -10.51 24.12 15.55
C CYS A 3 -9.30 24.99 15.87
N GLN A 4 -8.17 24.36 16.18
CA GLN A 4 -6.88 25.04 16.35
C GLN A 4 -5.87 24.49 15.34
N ASN A 5 -4.96 25.35 14.87
CA ASN A 5 -3.91 24.96 13.92
C ASN A 5 -2.94 23.91 14.49
N THR A 6 -2.76 23.87 15.81
CA THR A 6 -1.99 22.82 16.48
C THR A 6 -2.66 21.46 16.34
N THR A 7 -3.97 21.41 16.58
CA THR A 7 -4.77 20.18 16.48
C THR A 7 -4.78 19.59 15.08
N VAL A 8 -4.85 20.42 14.02
CA VAL A 8 -4.79 19.90 12.64
C VAL A 8 -3.41 19.38 12.27
N SER A 9 -2.34 19.99 12.80
CA SER A 9 -0.98 19.50 12.58
C SER A 9 -0.75 18.15 13.26
N ASP A 10 -1.26 17.98 14.48
CA ASP A 10 -1.16 16.72 15.21
C ASP A 10 -2.02 15.64 14.57
N LEU A 11 -3.22 15.99 14.09
CA LEU A 11 -4.07 15.09 13.31
C LEU A 11 -3.39 14.68 12.00
N ALA A 12 -2.80 15.62 11.26
CA ALA A 12 -2.06 15.35 10.03
C ALA A 12 -0.93 14.34 10.25
N LYS A 13 -0.14 14.53 11.32
CA LYS A 13 0.96 13.61 11.67
C LYS A 13 0.44 12.22 12.02
N CYS A 14 -0.68 12.13 12.75
CA CYS A 14 -1.30 10.86 13.09
C CYS A 14 -1.77 10.12 11.83
N GLU A 15 -2.50 10.81 10.94
CA GLU A 15 -2.97 10.24 9.68
C GLU A 15 -1.80 9.82 8.78
N GLN A 16 -0.74 10.63 8.72
CA GLN A 16 0.47 10.32 7.96
C GLN A 16 1.17 9.06 8.48
N CYS A 17 1.30 8.92 9.80
CA CYS A 17 1.89 7.74 10.42
C CYS A 17 1.07 6.47 10.12
N MET A 18 -0.27 6.56 10.19
CA MET A 18 -1.15 5.43 9.83
C MET A 18 -1.02 5.08 8.35
N PHE A 19 -0.99 6.08 7.47
CA PHE A 19 -0.87 5.87 6.03
C PHE A 19 0.47 5.21 5.65
N GLU A 20 1.58 5.66 6.25
CA GLU A 20 2.90 5.03 6.08
C GLU A 20 2.91 3.59 6.58
N ALA A 21 2.33 3.31 7.75
CA ALA A 21 2.25 1.95 8.28
C ALA A 21 1.43 1.02 7.38
N LEU A 22 0.36 1.52 6.73
CA LEU A 22 -0.44 0.75 5.78
C LEU A 22 0.32 0.46 4.48
N ILE A 23 1.11 1.43 4.00
CA ILE A 23 2.01 1.29 2.86
C ILE A 23 3.09 0.24 3.16
N ASP A 24 3.77 0.33 4.30
CA ASP A 24 4.82 -0.59 4.70
C ASP A 24 4.30 -2.01 4.87
N ALA A 25 3.09 -2.16 5.42
CA ALA A 25 2.43 -3.45 5.56
C ALA A 25 1.85 -3.99 4.25
N ASN A 26 1.78 -3.18 3.19
CA ASN A 26 1.04 -3.44 1.96
C ASN A 26 -0.39 -3.96 2.25
N LYS A 27 -1.11 -3.27 3.14
CA LYS A 27 -2.46 -3.64 3.58
C LYS A 27 -3.48 -2.54 3.28
N PRO A 28 -4.72 -2.93 2.92
CA PRO A 28 -5.81 -1.96 2.85
C PRO A 28 -6.09 -1.37 4.23
N ALA A 29 -6.53 -0.11 4.26
CA ALA A 29 -6.95 0.54 5.49
C ALA A 29 -8.10 -0.26 6.16
N PRO A 30 -8.01 -0.58 7.46
CA PRO A 30 -9.07 -1.31 8.17
C PRO A 30 -10.35 -0.48 8.32
N ASP A 31 -10.24 0.84 8.25
CA ASP A 31 -11.34 1.81 8.25
C ASP A 31 -11.04 2.86 7.17
N VAL A 32 -12.08 3.32 6.46
CA VAL A 32 -12.01 4.40 5.46
C VAL A 32 -11.54 5.74 6.04
N ARG A 33 -11.53 5.85 7.37
CA ARG A 33 -11.06 7.01 8.13
C ARG A 33 -9.59 6.94 8.52
N ALA A 34 -8.98 5.76 8.54
CA ALA A 34 -7.59 5.60 8.98
C ALA A 34 -6.61 5.92 7.83
N GLY A 35 -5.71 6.88 8.05
CA GLY A 35 -4.80 7.37 7.00
C GLY A 35 -5.56 8.07 5.88
N SER A 36 -6.62 8.83 6.23
CA SER A 36 -7.61 9.31 5.26
C SER A 36 -7.56 10.81 5.06
N ASN A 37 -7.34 11.20 3.80
CA ASN A 37 -7.36 12.60 3.41
C ASN A 37 -8.75 13.24 3.55
N GLN A 38 -9.80 12.42 3.54
CA GLN A 38 -11.18 12.90 3.73
C GLN A 38 -11.45 13.36 5.15
N VAL A 39 -10.81 12.74 6.15
CA VAL A 39 -10.93 13.16 7.56
C VAL A 39 -10.32 14.55 7.74
N LEU A 40 -9.16 14.79 7.14
CA LEU A 40 -8.48 16.09 7.13
C LEU A 40 -9.28 17.16 6.38
N ALA A 41 -9.84 16.81 5.22
CA ALA A 41 -10.72 17.70 4.46
C ALA A 41 -12.00 18.05 5.22
N GLY A 42 -12.62 17.07 5.89
CA GLY A 42 -13.80 17.27 6.73
C GLY A 42 -13.51 18.14 7.95
N TRP A 43 -12.35 18.00 8.58
CA TRP A 43 -11.94 18.88 9.67
C TRP A 43 -11.78 20.32 9.18
N ASN A 44 -11.10 20.53 8.05
CA ASN A 44 -10.91 21.87 7.47
C ASN A 44 -12.26 22.53 7.09
N ALA A 45 -13.16 21.75 6.48
CA ALA A 45 -14.51 22.21 6.14
C ALA A 45 -15.33 22.64 7.38
N ASN A 46 -15.24 21.89 8.48
CA ASN A 46 -15.99 22.20 9.71
C ASN A 46 -15.38 23.34 10.53
N CYS A 47 -14.05 23.52 10.45
CA CYS A 47 -13.35 24.54 11.21
C CYS A 47 -13.20 25.88 10.45
N ASN A 48 -13.53 25.92 9.16
CA ASN A 48 -13.53 27.11 8.30
C ASN A 48 -12.26 27.98 8.46
N LEU A 49 -11.12 27.33 8.67
CA LEU A 49 -9.84 27.99 8.83
C LEU A 49 -9.31 28.33 7.43
N THR A 50 -9.67 29.51 6.96
CA THR A 50 -9.12 30.11 5.75
C THR A 50 -7.60 30.22 5.88
N GLY A 51 -6.88 29.32 5.20
CA GLY A 51 -5.41 29.39 5.10
C GLY A 51 -4.63 28.21 5.67
N THR A 52 -5.27 27.17 6.21
CA THR A 52 -4.54 25.91 6.43
C THR A 52 -4.28 25.29 5.07
N ALA A 53 -3.00 25.26 4.68
CA ALA A 53 -2.52 24.54 3.50
C ALA A 53 -3.22 23.18 3.43
N ALA A 54 -3.68 22.79 2.24
CA ALA A 54 -4.35 21.52 2.03
C ALA A 54 -3.52 20.42 2.70
N VAL A 55 -4.01 19.90 3.82
CA VAL A 55 -3.32 18.84 4.55
C VAL A 55 -3.58 17.59 3.74
N ALA A 56 -2.72 17.39 2.75
CA ALA A 56 -2.70 16.22 1.91
C ALA A 56 -1.67 15.25 2.50
N LEU A 57 -2.10 14.01 2.71
CA LEU A 57 -1.19 12.91 2.98
C LEU A 57 -0.23 12.74 1.81
N THR A 58 1.05 12.55 2.12
CA THR A 58 2.09 12.36 1.12
C THR A 58 2.54 10.91 1.11
N THR A 59 2.78 10.35 -0.07
CA THR A 59 3.37 9.03 -0.20
C THR A 59 4.88 9.11 0.00
N PRO A 60 5.51 8.12 0.66
CA PRO A 60 6.97 8.03 0.74
C PRO A 60 7.60 8.02 -0.64
N ALA A 61 8.74 8.67 -0.82
CA ALA A 61 9.45 8.71 -2.11
C ALA A 61 9.93 7.31 -2.58
N SER A 62 10.02 6.35 -1.65
CA SER A 62 10.35 4.96 -1.90
C SER A 62 9.15 4.09 -2.28
N TRP A 63 7.93 4.62 -2.24
CA TRP A 63 6.73 3.84 -2.55
C TRP A 63 6.46 3.83 -4.05
N ASP A 64 6.60 2.66 -4.67
CA ASP A 64 6.41 2.46 -6.12
C ASP A 64 4.93 2.17 -6.50
N GLY A 65 4.00 2.59 -5.63
CA GLY A 65 2.57 2.40 -5.82
C GLY A 65 2.04 1.05 -5.32
N PRO A 66 0.71 0.82 -5.45
CA PRO A 66 0.08 -0.42 -5.04
C PRO A 66 0.58 -1.57 -5.93
N PHE A 67 1.38 -2.47 -5.33
CA PHE A 67 1.85 -3.66 -6.03
C PHE A 67 0.70 -4.65 -6.21
N VAL A 68 0.12 -4.66 -7.41
CA VAL A 68 -0.72 -5.77 -7.84
C VAL A 68 0.22 -6.83 -8.41
N ALA A 69 0.47 -7.89 -7.64
CA ALA A 69 1.17 -9.07 -8.11
C ALA A 69 0.32 -9.80 -9.16
N VAL A 70 0.25 -9.26 -10.39
CA VAL A 70 -0.38 -9.97 -11.51
C VAL A 70 0.59 -11.03 -11.96
N PHE A 71 0.48 -12.23 -11.38
CA PHE A 71 1.21 -13.38 -11.90
C PHE A 71 0.71 -13.65 -13.32
N PRO A 72 1.58 -13.62 -14.35
CA PRO A 72 1.18 -13.94 -15.71
C PRO A 72 0.94 -15.45 -15.79
N THR A 73 -0.26 -15.89 -15.41
CA THR A 73 -0.64 -17.30 -15.23
C THR A 73 -0.32 -18.15 -16.46
N ALA A 74 -0.52 -17.61 -17.66
CA ALA A 74 -0.19 -18.29 -18.92
C ALA A 74 1.32 -18.58 -19.04
N VAL A 75 2.18 -17.57 -18.89
CA VAL A 75 3.63 -17.75 -19.04
C VAL A 75 4.20 -18.54 -17.86
N GLY A 76 3.75 -18.24 -16.65
CA GLY A 76 4.20 -18.90 -15.43
C GLY A 76 3.90 -20.40 -15.40
N SER A 77 2.73 -20.81 -15.90
CA SER A 77 2.38 -22.23 -15.99
C SER A 77 3.21 -22.98 -17.05
N ILE A 78 3.50 -22.35 -18.19
CA ILE A 78 4.36 -22.94 -19.23
C ILE A 78 5.77 -23.18 -18.69
N ILE A 79 6.34 -22.20 -17.99
CA ILE A 79 7.69 -22.33 -17.40
C ILE A 79 7.70 -23.43 -16.34
N ALA A 80 6.70 -23.46 -15.44
CA ALA A 80 6.60 -24.47 -14.39
C ALA A 80 6.43 -25.89 -14.97
N ALA A 81 5.57 -26.06 -15.97
CA ALA A 81 5.35 -27.34 -16.63
C ALA A 81 6.61 -27.82 -17.36
N THR A 82 7.26 -26.95 -18.13
CA THR A 82 8.47 -27.30 -18.87
C THR A 82 9.61 -27.65 -17.93
N GLY A 83 9.84 -26.86 -16.88
CA GLY A 83 10.83 -27.14 -15.85
C GLY A 83 10.56 -28.44 -15.11
N GLY A 84 9.28 -28.72 -14.79
CA GLY A 84 8.86 -29.98 -14.16
C GLY A 84 9.14 -31.19 -15.04
N ILE A 85 8.78 -31.14 -16.33
CA ILE A 85 9.02 -32.24 -17.27
C ILE A 85 10.52 -32.51 -17.43
N LEU A 86 11.33 -31.46 -17.63
CA LEU A 86 12.78 -31.60 -17.78
C LEU A 86 13.43 -32.13 -16.49
N GLY A 87 13.01 -31.63 -15.32
CA GLY A 87 13.52 -32.08 -14.02
C GLY A 87 13.17 -33.54 -13.73
N ILE A 88 11.92 -33.95 -13.94
CA ILE A 88 11.49 -35.34 -13.78
C ILE A 88 12.25 -36.25 -14.75
N SER A 89 12.45 -35.81 -16.00
CA SER A 89 13.19 -36.58 -17.00
C SER A 89 14.65 -36.79 -16.60
N LEU A 90 15.31 -35.77 -16.06
CA LEU A 90 16.68 -35.87 -15.55
C LEU A 90 16.78 -36.80 -14.35
N ILE A 91 15.85 -36.71 -13.39
CA ILE A 91 15.79 -37.61 -12.23
C ILE A 91 15.58 -39.05 -12.69
N TYR A 92 14.68 -39.27 -13.65
CA TYR A 92 14.42 -40.59 -14.20
C TYR A 92 15.67 -41.17 -14.88
N MET A 93 16.40 -40.37 -15.65
CA MET A 93 17.67 -40.80 -16.25
C MET A 93 18.70 -41.17 -15.17
N LEU A 94 18.91 -40.31 -14.17
CA LEU A 94 19.88 -40.56 -13.09
C LEU A 94 19.51 -41.77 -12.22
N SER A 95 18.23 -42.04 -12.05
CA SER A 95 17.75 -43.18 -11.23
C SER A 95 17.81 -44.51 -11.96
N ASN A 96 18.05 -44.50 -13.27
CA ASN A 96 18.04 -45.68 -14.14
C ASN A 96 19.35 -45.84 -14.92
N MET A 97 20.38 -45.08 -14.53
CA MET A 97 21.79 -45.35 -14.84
C MET A 97 22.38 -46.26 -13.76
#